data_AF-A0A954G8E5-F1
#
_entry.id   AF-A0A954G8E5-F1
#
_cell.length_a   1.000
_cell.length_b   1.000
_cell.length_c   1.000
_cell.angle_alpha   90.00
_cell.angle_beta   90.00
_cell.angle_gamma   90.00
#
_symmetry.space_group_name_H-M   'P 1'
#
loop_
_entity.id
_entity.type
_entity.pdbx_description
1 polymer ?
#
loop_
_entity_poly.entity_id
_entity_poly.type
_entity_poly.pdbx_seq_one_letter_code
_entity_poly.pdbx_strand_id
1 'polypeptide(L)'
;MAKAYSPGLQISQRVLHSSKRILPIPGDVLVKEGDQVTADQIVAQTFMPGDVTPINIANQISVAPSEVPHCMLIPEGEEVHVGDTLARSNGIFGFFKSETKAKTAGTIESISHVTGQVILRGDPMPIQVCAYQAGTVKEVIPNQGVVIESEVTFLQGILGIGGEAFGVITFACQDKQ
;
A
#
# COMPACT_ATOMS: atom_id res chain seq x y z
N MET A 1 -18.34 -13.93 47.95
CA MET A 1 -18.03 -12.76 47.11
C MET A 1 -17.27 -13.24 45.88
N ALA A 2 -17.94 -13.36 44.74
CA ALA A 2 -17.29 -13.81 43.51
C ALA A 2 -16.39 -12.69 43.00
N LYS A 3 -15.06 -12.82 43.20
CA LYS A 3 -14.10 -12.07 42.41
C LYS A 3 -14.20 -12.63 40.99
N ALA A 4 -14.97 -11.95 40.14
CA ALA A 4 -14.92 -12.22 38.71
C ALA A 4 -13.46 -12.04 38.29
N TYR A 5 -12.81 -13.14 37.92
CA TYR A 5 -11.53 -13.08 37.23
C TYR A 5 -11.85 -12.50 35.85
N SER A 6 -11.54 -11.22 35.66
CA SER A 6 -11.64 -10.52 34.37
C SER A 6 -10.24 -10.51 33.76
N PRO A 7 -9.81 -11.58 33.07
CA PRO A 7 -8.52 -11.55 32.38
C PRO A 7 -8.57 -10.44 31.33
N GLY A 8 -7.63 -9.50 31.37
CA GLY A 8 -7.41 -8.54 30.30
C GLY A 8 -7.47 -7.05 30.66
N LEU A 9 -7.93 -6.67 31.86
CA LEU A 9 -7.79 -5.29 32.33
C LEU A 9 -6.51 -5.15 33.15
N GLN A 10 -5.54 -4.42 32.62
CA GLN A 10 -4.29 -4.11 33.31
C GLN A 10 -4.09 -2.60 33.36
N ILE A 11 -3.80 -2.09 34.55
CA ILE A 11 -3.40 -0.70 34.77
C ILE A 11 -2.03 -0.74 35.43
N SER A 12 -1.04 -0.13 34.81
CA SER A 12 0.27 0.12 35.42
C SER A 12 0.60 1.60 35.31
N GLN A 13 0.90 2.24 36.44
CA GLN A 13 1.28 3.66 36.45
C GLN A 13 2.57 3.93 35.68
N ARG A 14 3.51 2.97 35.72
CA ARG A 14 4.80 3.06 35.06
C ARG A 14 5.27 1.67 34.68
N VAL A 15 5.53 1.46 33.40
CA VAL A 15 6.09 0.21 32.88
C VAL A 15 6.98 0.52 31.68
N LEU A 16 8.04 -0.26 31.50
CA LEU A 16 8.80 -0.29 30.27
C LEU A 16 8.01 -1.15 29.27
N HIS A 17 7.36 -0.51 28.30
CA HIS A 17 6.55 -1.18 27.28
C HIS A 17 7.32 -1.29 25.97
N SER A 18 7.31 -2.48 25.37
CA SER A 18 7.84 -2.70 24.03
C SER A 18 6.70 -3.04 23.08
N SER A 19 6.61 -2.32 21.96
CA SER A 19 5.63 -2.58 20.90
C SER A 19 6.34 -2.93 19.60
N LYS A 20 5.84 -3.96 18.92
CA LYS A 20 6.34 -4.37 17.61
C LYS A 20 5.54 -3.67 16.51
N ARG A 21 6.24 -3.04 15.58
CA ARG A 21 5.67 -2.37 14.40
C ARG A 21 6.16 -3.09 13.17
N ILE A 22 5.29 -3.90 12.56
CA ILE A 22 5.66 -4.92 11.58
C ILE A 22 4.81 -4.76 10.32
N LEU A 23 5.46 -4.78 9.16
CA LEU A 23 4.82 -4.83 7.86
C LEU A 23 4.19 -6.19 7.60
N PRO A 24 3.03 -6.24 6.93
CA PRO A 24 2.35 -7.51 6.60
C PRO A 24 3.11 -8.33 5.55
N ILE A 25 3.98 -7.69 4.76
CA ILE A 25 4.87 -8.29 3.76
C ILE A 25 6.26 -7.66 3.88
N PRO A 26 7.32 -8.31 3.36
CA PRO A 26 8.66 -7.73 3.37
C PRO A 26 8.71 -6.32 2.75
N GLY A 27 9.56 -5.45 3.30
CA GLY A 27 9.75 -4.08 2.84
C GLY A 27 10.93 -3.40 3.51
N ASP A 28 10.92 -2.08 3.50
CA ASP A 28 12.01 -1.25 3.99
C ASP A 28 11.73 -0.77 5.41
N VAL A 29 12.74 -0.87 6.27
CA VAL A 29 12.74 -0.23 7.59
C VAL A 29 13.43 1.13 7.47
N LEU A 30 12.73 2.20 7.87
CA LEU A 30 13.13 3.59 7.63
C LEU A 30 13.93 4.22 8.78
N VAL A 31 14.05 3.52 9.89
CA VAL A 31 14.73 3.95 11.11
C VAL A 31 15.76 2.91 11.55
N LYS A 32 16.64 3.28 12.46
CA LYS A 32 17.74 2.44 12.97
C LYS A 32 17.60 2.22 14.47
N GLU A 33 18.29 1.20 14.98
CA GLU A 33 18.41 1.00 16.43
C GLU A 33 19.00 2.24 17.12
N GLY A 34 18.38 2.64 18.22
CA GLY A 34 18.72 3.83 18.99
C GLY A 34 17.99 5.11 18.57
N ASP A 35 17.30 5.13 17.42
CA ASP A 35 16.57 6.32 16.97
C ASP A 35 15.40 6.66 17.91
N GLN A 36 15.19 7.96 18.12
CA GLN A 36 13.98 8.46 18.77
C GLN A 36 12.89 8.66 17.71
N VAL A 37 11.69 8.17 17.98
CA VAL A 37 10.55 8.28 17.06
C VAL A 37 9.35 8.94 17.73
N THR A 38 8.55 9.67 16.95
CA THR A 38 7.23 10.17 17.37
C THR A 38 6.14 9.19 16.98
N ALA A 39 4.94 9.29 17.57
CA ALA A 39 3.86 8.33 17.32
C ALA A 39 3.35 8.32 15.87
N ASP A 40 3.40 9.46 15.18
CA ASP A 40 2.98 9.63 13.79
C ASP A 40 4.07 9.28 12.76
N GLN A 41 5.30 9.03 13.21
CA GLN A 41 6.41 8.74 12.32
C GLN A 41 6.25 7.36 11.66
N ILE A 42 6.42 7.32 10.34
CA ILE A 42 6.50 6.08 9.58
C ILE A 42 7.84 5.42 9.86
N VAL A 43 7.81 4.20 10.39
CA VAL A 43 9.03 3.45 10.78
C VAL A 43 9.38 2.34 9.81
N ALA A 44 8.40 1.86 9.04
CA ALA A 44 8.60 0.87 8.00
C ALA A 44 7.57 1.07 6.88
N GLN A 45 7.96 0.73 5.66
CA GLN A 45 7.06 0.78 4.50
C GLN A 45 7.34 -0.33 3.49
N THR A 46 6.34 -0.66 2.70
CA THR A 46 6.46 -1.54 1.53
C THR A 46 5.49 -1.06 0.46
N PHE A 47 5.58 -1.61 -0.74
CA PHE A 47 4.72 -1.22 -1.86
C PHE A 47 3.98 -2.44 -2.39
N MET A 48 2.66 -2.36 -2.43
CA MET A 48 1.88 -3.33 -3.19
C MET A 48 1.88 -2.95 -4.66
N PRO A 49 1.96 -3.93 -5.58
CA PRO A 49 1.73 -3.67 -6.99
C PRO A 49 0.38 -2.98 -7.19
N GLY A 50 0.33 -1.95 -8.03
CA GLY A 50 -0.92 -1.26 -8.35
C GLY A 50 -1.89 -2.15 -9.13
N ASP A 51 -3.11 -1.64 -9.30
CA ASP A 51 -4.21 -2.34 -9.96
C ASP A 51 -3.85 -2.76 -11.39
N VAL A 52 -4.31 -3.95 -11.77
CA VAL A 52 -4.06 -4.53 -13.10
C VAL A 52 -5.25 -4.26 -14.00
N THR A 53 -5.04 -3.53 -15.08
CA THR A 53 -6.06 -3.24 -16.11
C THR A 53 -5.71 -3.96 -17.41
N PRO A 54 -6.40 -5.06 -17.76
CA PRO A 54 -6.23 -5.71 -19.06
C PRO A 54 -6.96 -4.91 -20.15
N ILE A 55 -6.25 -4.59 -21.23
CA ILE A 55 -6.78 -3.85 -22.39
C ILE A 55 -6.65 -4.74 -23.63
N ASN A 56 -7.78 -5.08 -24.25
CA ASN A 56 -7.77 -5.84 -25.50
C ASN A 56 -7.52 -4.92 -26.69
N ILE A 57 -6.24 -4.67 -26.99
CA ILE A 57 -5.81 -3.80 -28.08
C ILE A 57 -6.21 -4.40 -29.43
N ALA A 58 -5.99 -5.71 -29.64
CA ALA A 58 -6.34 -6.38 -30.90
C ALA A 58 -7.79 -6.10 -31.33
N ASN A 59 -8.75 -6.24 -30.41
CA ASN A 59 -10.15 -5.96 -30.69
C ASN A 59 -10.43 -4.46 -30.86
N GLN A 60 -9.77 -3.60 -30.08
CA GLN A 60 -10.01 -2.14 -30.13
C GLN A 60 -9.51 -1.50 -31.43
N ILE A 61 -8.42 -2.00 -32.02
CA ILE A 61 -7.88 -1.49 -33.29
C ILE A 61 -8.08 -2.45 -34.46
N SER A 62 -8.86 -3.53 -34.28
CA SER A 62 -9.22 -4.52 -35.31
C SER A 62 -8.03 -5.14 -36.05
N VAL A 63 -7.01 -5.60 -35.31
CA VAL A 63 -5.82 -6.28 -35.85
C VAL A 63 -5.68 -7.69 -35.29
N ALA A 64 -4.85 -8.51 -35.92
CA ALA A 64 -4.54 -9.83 -35.37
C ALA A 64 -3.71 -9.69 -34.06
N PRO A 65 -3.87 -10.59 -33.07
CA PRO A 65 -3.07 -10.58 -31.84
C PRO A 65 -1.55 -10.46 -32.07
N SER A 66 -1.03 -11.14 -33.09
CA SER A 66 0.38 -11.13 -33.47
C SER A 66 0.90 -9.77 -33.96
N GLU A 67 0.00 -8.90 -34.42
CA GLU A 67 0.32 -7.57 -34.96
C GLU A 67 0.31 -6.49 -33.86
N VAL A 68 -0.28 -6.77 -32.69
CA VAL A 68 -0.40 -5.81 -31.59
C VAL A 68 0.95 -5.19 -31.19
N PRO A 69 2.05 -5.96 -30.98
CA PRO A 69 3.33 -5.37 -30.61
C PRO A 69 3.86 -4.34 -31.61
N HIS A 70 3.56 -4.50 -32.90
CA HIS A 70 3.98 -3.58 -33.96
C HIS A 70 3.08 -2.34 -34.09
N CYS A 71 1.86 -2.40 -33.53
CA CYS A 71 0.89 -1.30 -33.57
C CYS A 71 0.93 -0.45 -32.29
N MET A 72 1.65 -0.90 -31.26
CA MET A 72 1.80 -0.17 -30.01
C MET A 72 2.70 1.05 -30.21
N LEU A 73 2.27 2.19 -29.69
CA LEU A 73 3.02 3.45 -29.72
C LEU A 73 3.86 3.64 -28.46
N ILE A 74 3.47 2.97 -27.37
CA ILE A 74 4.15 3.00 -26.07
C ILE A 74 4.67 1.58 -25.80
N PRO A 75 5.99 1.38 -25.62
CA PRO A 75 6.57 0.07 -25.39
C PRO A 75 6.33 -0.44 -23.96
N GLU A 76 6.66 -1.71 -23.71
CA GLU A 76 6.69 -2.29 -22.37
C GLU A 76 7.66 -1.52 -21.47
N GLY A 77 7.27 -1.29 -20.22
CA GLY A 77 8.03 -0.56 -19.21
C GLY A 77 7.81 0.95 -19.17
N GLU A 78 7.10 1.53 -20.14
CA GLU A 78 6.84 2.97 -20.20
C GLU A 78 5.52 3.37 -19.51
N GLU A 79 5.51 4.60 -19.00
CA GLU A 79 4.35 5.22 -18.36
C GLU A 79 3.30 5.68 -19.37
N VAL A 80 2.04 5.63 -18.93
CA VAL A 80 0.84 5.97 -19.69
C VAL A 80 -0.02 6.87 -18.83
N HIS A 81 -0.49 7.96 -19.42
CA HIS A 81 -1.47 8.87 -18.82
C HIS A 81 -2.86 8.68 -19.43
N VAL A 82 -3.89 9.09 -18.69
CA VAL A 82 -5.26 9.06 -19.18
C VAL A 82 -5.38 9.91 -20.45
N GLY A 83 -5.88 9.30 -21.53
CA GLY A 83 -6.03 9.96 -22.83
C GLY A 83 -4.88 9.75 -23.81
N ASP A 84 -3.75 9.19 -23.36
CA ASP A 84 -2.63 8.84 -24.24
C ASP A 84 -3.05 7.82 -25.28
N THR A 85 -2.52 7.93 -26.50
CA THR A 85 -2.82 6.97 -27.57
C THR A 85 -1.89 5.77 -27.43
N LEU A 86 -2.44 4.64 -26.97
CA LEU A 86 -1.70 3.42 -26.67
C LEU A 86 -1.21 2.72 -27.95
N ALA A 87 -2.11 2.60 -28.93
CA ALA A 87 -1.87 1.84 -30.14
C ALA A 87 -2.65 2.43 -31.31
N ARG A 88 -2.09 2.26 -32.52
CA ARG A 88 -2.68 2.71 -33.78
C ARG A 88 -2.51 1.64 -34.84
N SER A 89 -3.59 1.26 -35.52
CA SER A 89 -3.51 0.31 -36.64
C SER A 89 -2.85 0.96 -37.87
N ASN A 90 -2.19 0.12 -38.67
CA ASN A 90 -1.52 0.57 -39.91
C ASN A 90 -2.52 1.00 -41.01
N GLY A 91 -3.79 0.58 -40.90
CA GLY A 91 -4.85 0.86 -41.87
C GLY A 91 -4.67 0.12 -43.21
N ILE A 92 -5.62 0.31 -44.13
CA ILE A 92 -5.54 -0.24 -45.49
C ILE A 92 -4.90 0.82 -46.38
N PHE A 93 -3.69 0.56 -46.91
CA PHE A 93 -2.91 1.52 -47.70
C PHE A 93 -2.68 2.88 -46.99
N GLY A 94 -2.63 2.89 -45.65
CA GLY A 94 -2.45 4.10 -44.84
C GLY A 94 -3.73 4.90 -44.56
N PHE A 95 -4.88 4.50 -45.10
CA PHE A 95 -6.19 5.06 -44.82
C PHE A 95 -6.94 4.24 -43.75
N PHE A 96 -7.88 4.87 -43.04
CA PHE A 96 -8.73 4.24 -42.00
C PHE A 96 -7.95 3.67 -40.80
N LYS A 97 -7.09 4.48 -40.17
CA LYS A 97 -6.40 4.09 -38.93
C LYS A 97 -7.36 4.16 -37.76
N SER A 98 -7.39 3.10 -36.96
CA SER A 98 -8.09 3.07 -35.68
C SER A 98 -7.10 3.25 -34.56
N GLU A 99 -7.46 4.07 -33.58
CA GLU A 99 -6.64 4.38 -32.42
C GLU A 99 -7.36 3.95 -31.16
N THR A 100 -6.59 3.52 -30.17
CA THR A 100 -7.10 3.31 -28.83
C THR A 100 -6.35 4.18 -27.82
N LYS A 101 -7.13 4.76 -26.91
CA LYS A 101 -6.64 5.66 -25.87
C LYS A 101 -6.70 5.00 -24.50
N ALA A 102 -5.75 5.34 -23.65
CA ALA A 102 -5.72 4.90 -22.27
C ALA A 102 -6.89 5.49 -21.48
N LYS A 103 -7.60 4.64 -20.73
CA LYS A 103 -8.70 5.05 -19.83
C LYS A 103 -8.24 5.24 -18.39
N THR A 104 -7.09 4.69 -18.05
CA THR A 104 -6.45 4.72 -16.73
C THR A 104 -4.96 5.02 -16.93
N ALA A 105 -4.32 5.59 -15.92
CA ALA A 105 -2.87 5.79 -15.89
C ALA A 105 -2.17 4.55 -15.33
N GLY A 106 -0.89 4.39 -15.67
CA GLY A 106 -0.03 3.31 -15.17
C GLY A 106 1.14 3.03 -16.11
N THR A 107 1.77 1.88 -15.94
CA THR A 107 2.90 1.43 -16.77
C THR A 107 2.49 0.22 -17.61
N ILE A 108 2.96 0.14 -18.86
CA ILE A 108 2.76 -1.06 -19.69
C ILE A 108 3.58 -2.21 -19.11
N GLU A 109 2.93 -3.16 -18.45
CA GLU A 109 3.60 -4.32 -17.86
C GLU A 109 3.93 -5.39 -18.90
N SER A 110 2.99 -5.66 -19.82
CA SER A 110 3.22 -6.64 -20.90
C SER A 110 2.31 -6.42 -22.10
N ILE A 111 2.79 -6.84 -23.26
CA ILE A 111 2.10 -6.81 -24.55
C ILE A 111 2.09 -8.24 -25.11
N SER A 112 0.93 -8.90 -25.07
CA SER A 112 0.81 -10.29 -25.52
C SER A 112 0.53 -10.37 -27.02
N HIS A 113 1.48 -10.94 -27.77
CA HIS A 113 1.32 -11.28 -29.19
C HIS A 113 0.39 -12.50 -29.42
N VAL A 114 0.05 -13.26 -28.36
CA VAL A 114 -0.82 -14.45 -28.44
C VAL A 114 -2.27 -14.07 -28.24
N THR A 115 -2.58 -13.27 -27.20
CA THR A 115 -3.95 -12.89 -26.86
C THR A 115 -4.35 -11.52 -27.41
N GLY A 116 -3.38 -10.70 -27.82
CA GLY A 116 -3.62 -9.33 -28.28
C GLY A 116 -3.98 -8.37 -27.14
N GLN A 117 -3.75 -8.81 -25.89
CA GLN A 117 -4.00 -8.02 -24.69
C GLN A 117 -2.72 -7.30 -24.24
N VAL A 118 -2.93 -6.11 -23.73
CA VAL A 118 -1.91 -5.31 -23.05
C VAL A 118 -2.30 -5.18 -21.60
N ILE A 119 -1.36 -5.45 -20.71
CA ILE A 119 -1.55 -5.31 -19.27
C ILE A 119 -0.99 -3.96 -18.85
N LEU A 120 -1.88 -3.08 -18.38
CA LEU A 120 -1.50 -1.82 -17.77
C LEU A 120 -1.53 -1.99 -16.24
N ARG A 121 -0.41 -1.70 -15.58
CA ARG A 121 -0.27 -1.76 -14.12
C ARG A 121 -0.28 -0.35 -13.54
N GLY A 122 -1.21 -0.06 -12.65
CA GLY A 122 -1.28 1.22 -11.95
C GLY A 122 -0.10 1.43 -11.00
N ASP A 123 0.00 2.64 -10.44
CA ASP A 123 1.07 3.01 -9.53
C ASP A 123 1.10 2.12 -8.27
N PRO A 124 2.28 1.76 -7.77
CA PRO A 124 2.40 1.00 -6.53
C PRO A 124 1.77 1.74 -5.35
N MET A 125 0.97 1.03 -4.55
CA MET A 125 0.33 1.60 -3.36
C MET A 125 1.20 1.37 -2.12
N PRO A 126 1.58 2.43 -1.38
CA PRO A 126 2.39 2.25 -0.18
C PRO A 126 1.58 1.63 0.94
N ILE A 127 2.15 0.61 1.59
CA ILE A 127 1.73 0.16 2.91
C ILE A 127 2.75 0.70 3.90
N GLN A 128 2.29 1.52 4.83
CA GLN A 128 3.13 2.17 5.82
C GLN A 128 2.70 1.78 7.22
N VAL A 129 3.69 1.58 8.09
CA VAL A 129 3.47 1.34 9.52
C VAL A 129 4.01 2.52 10.30
N CYS A 130 3.11 3.18 11.04
CA CYS A 130 3.48 4.23 11.97
C CYS A 130 4.03 3.63 13.27
N ALA A 131 4.84 4.41 13.98
CA ALA A 131 5.33 4.04 15.31
C ALA A 131 4.20 3.86 16.34
N TYR A 132 3.12 4.64 16.22
CA TYR A 132 1.95 4.73 17.11
C TYR A 132 2.25 4.98 18.60
N GLN A 133 3.52 5.08 18.98
CA GLN A 133 3.99 5.51 20.28
C GLN A 133 5.32 6.25 20.09
N ALA A 134 5.53 7.31 20.87
CA ALA A 134 6.83 7.95 20.94
C ALA A 134 7.77 7.08 21.79
N GLY A 135 9.03 6.94 21.40
CA GLY A 135 9.95 6.03 22.06
C GLY A 135 11.30 5.90 21.38
N THR A 136 12.08 4.95 21.88
CA THR A 136 13.38 4.59 21.29
C THR A 136 13.25 3.29 20.50
N VAL A 137 13.80 3.23 19.29
CA VAL A 137 13.93 1.99 18.53
C VAL A 137 14.92 1.09 19.26
N LYS A 138 14.42 0.02 19.86
CA LYS A 138 15.22 -0.95 20.60
C LYS A 138 15.91 -1.96 19.68
N GLU A 139 15.18 -2.40 18.66
CA GLU A 139 15.59 -3.47 17.75
C GLU A 139 15.01 -3.20 16.36
N VAL A 140 15.81 -3.44 15.33
CA VAL A 140 15.32 -3.48 13.93
C VAL A 140 15.09 -4.92 13.52
N ILE A 141 13.89 -5.22 13.02
CA ILE A 141 13.53 -6.51 12.45
C ILE A 141 13.77 -6.42 10.94
N PRO A 142 14.81 -7.07 10.39
CA PRO A 142 15.22 -6.89 9.01
C PRO A 142 14.08 -7.13 8.02
N ASN A 143 13.96 -6.22 7.06
CA ASN A 143 12.96 -6.24 5.99
C ASN A 143 11.49 -6.26 6.46
N GLN A 144 11.21 -5.96 7.73
CA GLN A 144 9.86 -6.13 8.27
C GLN A 144 9.40 -5.00 9.18
N GLY A 145 10.27 -4.50 10.06
CA GLY A 145 9.79 -3.54 11.05
C GLY A 145 10.75 -3.26 12.19
N VAL A 146 10.20 -2.81 13.32
CA VAL A 146 10.96 -2.40 14.50
C VAL A 146 10.27 -2.78 15.80
N VAL A 147 11.05 -2.87 16.88
CA VAL A 147 10.57 -2.88 18.26
C VAL A 147 10.84 -1.50 18.85
N ILE A 148 9.80 -0.82 19.30
CA ILE A 148 9.89 0.48 19.96
C ILE A 148 9.69 0.27 21.45
N GLU A 149 10.58 0.83 22.26
CA GLU A 149 10.52 0.78 23.71
C GLU A 149 10.34 2.18 24.32
N SER A 150 9.42 2.25 25.27
CA SER A 150 9.05 3.49 25.95
C SER A 150 8.65 3.21 27.39
N GLU A 151 8.97 4.14 28.28
CA GLU A 151 8.43 4.13 29.63
C GLU A 151 7.08 4.85 29.65
N VAL A 152 6.02 4.13 30.01
CA VAL A 152 4.63 4.63 29.86
C VAL A 152 3.76 4.29 31.07
N THR A 153 2.67 5.03 31.21
CA THR A 153 1.48 4.53 31.90
C THR A 153 0.74 3.59 30.93
N PHE A 154 0.52 2.35 31.35
CA PHE A 154 -0.12 1.34 30.53
C PHE A 154 -1.55 1.09 30.99
N LEU A 155 -2.48 1.23 30.05
CA LEU A 155 -3.91 1.01 30.23
C LEU A 155 -4.36 0.00 29.18
N GLN A 156 -4.71 -1.21 29.62
CA GLN A 156 -5.26 -2.24 28.74
C GLN A 156 -6.77 -2.34 28.92
N GLY A 157 -7.51 -2.10 27.84
CA GLY A 157 -8.95 -2.33 27.77
C GLY A 157 -9.30 -3.77 27.33
N ILE A 158 -10.60 -4.07 27.30
CA ILE A 158 -11.11 -5.39 26.85
C ILE A 158 -11.37 -5.39 25.34
N LEU A 159 -11.79 -4.24 24.79
CA LEU A 159 -12.19 -4.08 23.40
C LEU A 159 -11.86 -2.65 22.93
N GLY A 160 -11.35 -2.53 21.71
CA GLY A 160 -11.21 -1.27 20.98
C GLY A 160 -11.84 -1.39 19.59
N ILE A 161 -12.45 -0.30 19.11
CA ILE A 161 -13.08 -0.22 17.78
C ILE A 161 -12.44 0.96 17.04
N GLY A 162 -12.14 0.80 15.75
CA GLY A 162 -11.58 1.87 14.91
C GLY A 162 -10.09 1.73 14.57
N GLY A 163 -9.44 0.64 14.97
CA GLY A 163 -8.02 0.40 14.68
C GLY A 163 -7.07 1.10 15.65
N GLU A 164 -5.80 1.23 15.24
CA GLU A 164 -4.78 1.93 16.03
C GLU A 164 -4.87 3.45 15.83
N ALA A 165 -4.70 4.20 16.92
CA ALA A 165 -4.71 5.66 16.90
C ALA A 165 -3.77 6.19 17.99
N PHE A 166 -3.33 7.44 17.83
CA PHE A 166 -2.52 8.17 18.81
C PHE A 166 -3.09 9.58 18.99
N GLY A 167 -2.89 10.16 20.19
CA GLY A 167 -3.36 11.51 20.49
C GLY A 167 -3.62 11.73 21.97
N VAL A 168 -4.25 12.86 22.29
CA VAL A 168 -4.67 13.17 23.66
C VAL A 168 -5.90 12.36 24.01
N ILE A 169 -5.84 11.61 25.12
CA ILE A 169 -6.98 10.86 25.63
C ILE A 169 -8.04 11.84 26.12
N THR A 170 -9.29 11.63 25.70
CA THR A 170 -10.44 12.41 26.14
C THR A 170 -11.57 11.49 26.59
N PHE A 171 -12.48 12.02 27.41
CA PHE A 171 -13.70 11.31 27.78
C PHE A 171 -14.67 11.28 26.59
N ALA A 172 -15.17 10.08 26.27
CA ALA A 172 -16.18 9.93 25.22
C ALA A 172 -17.54 10.52 25.60
N CYS A 173 -17.86 10.58 26.90
CA CYS A 173 -19.05 11.22 27.45
C CYS A 173 -18.72 11.86 28.81
N GLN A 174 -19.45 12.93 29.16
CA GLN A 174 -19.26 13.65 30.43
C GLN A 174 -20.00 12.99 31.59
N ASP A 175 -21.12 12.31 31.32
CA ASP A 175 -21.97 11.68 32.32
C ASP A 175 -22.30 10.22 31.97
N LYS A 176 -22.40 9.39 33.01
CA LYS A 176 -23.04 8.08 32.92
C LYS A 176 -24.55 8.30 33.07
N GLN A 177 -25.31 8.20 31.99
CA GLN A 177 -26.76 8.03 32.09
C GLN A 177 -27.12 6.65 32.62
#